data_AF-A0A7X5FF02-F1
#
_entry.id   AF-A0A7X5FF02-F1
#
_cell.length_a   1.000
_cell.length_b   1.000
_cell.length_c   1.000
_cell.angle_alpha   90.00
_cell.angle_beta   90.00
_cell.angle_gamma   90.00
#
_symmetry.space_group_name_H-M   'P 1'
#
loop_
_entity.id
_entity.type
_entity.pdbx_description
1 polymer ?
#
loop_
_entity_poly.entity_id
_entity_poly.type
_entity_poly.pdbx_seq_one_letter_code
_entity_poly.pdbx_strand_id
1 'polypeptide(L)'
;MSPIKKIKKLHPKLRTYHFEELFVLVALVVVGLFSGKGLIEWIGVAAVFFTFKHTIISERLQEAEAERARVEGLESVTVECYPKLGQNFIIKECLWFVYFALLGAWSALAGVIIFLLYPVWRKYYRKHNPLSERKIRKTNV
;
A
#
# COMPACT_ATOMS: atom_id res chain seq x y z
N MET A 1 -24.93 2.30 2.90
CA MET A 1 -24.13 3.23 2.07
C MET A 1 -22.84 3.55 2.82
N SER A 2 -21.69 3.01 2.37
CA SER A 2 -20.41 3.09 3.12
C SER A 2 -19.97 4.55 3.36
N PRO A 3 -19.47 4.91 4.57
CA PRO A 3 -19.02 6.27 4.93
C PRO A 3 -18.02 6.87 3.93
N ILE A 4 -17.28 6.02 3.22
CA ILE A 4 -16.31 6.36 2.18
C ILE A 4 -16.97 7.13 1.00
N LYS A 5 -18.24 6.84 0.66
CA LYS A 5 -18.94 7.50 -0.46
C LYS A 5 -19.33 8.95 -0.17
N LYS A 6 -19.62 9.31 1.09
CA LYS A 6 -19.98 10.69 1.47
C LYS A 6 -18.77 11.64 1.39
N ILE A 7 -17.60 11.18 1.83
CA ILE A 7 -16.38 12.00 1.88
C ILE A 7 -15.82 12.30 0.47
N LYS A 8 -15.91 11.32 -0.44
CA LYS A 8 -15.47 11.45 -1.84
C LYS A 8 -16.21 12.56 -2.62
N LYS A 9 -17.42 12.93 -2.16
CA LYS A 9 -18.26 13.97 -2.77
C LYS A 9 -17.85 15.39 -2.34
N LEU A 10 -17.21 15.54 -1.17
CA LEU A 10 -16.85 16.85 -0.62
C LEU A 10 -15.46 17.35 -1.06
N HIS A 11 -14.52 16.45 -1.38
CA HIS A 11 -13.17 16.81 -1.82
C HIS A 11 -12.66 15.91 -2.95
N PRO A 12 -12.88 16.27 -4.23
CA PRO A 12 -12.45 15.47 -5.39
C PRO A 12 -10.92 15.32 -5.53
N LYS A 13 -10.13 16.08 -4.76
CA LYS A 13 -8.66 15.96 -4.69
C LYS A 13 -8.14 15.04 -3.59
N LEU A 14 -8.97 14.64 -2.61
CA LEU A 14 -8.56 13.69 -1.57
C LEU A 14 -8.54 12.28 -2.17
N ARG A 15 -7.40 11.92 -2.75
CA ARG A 15 -7.16 10.58 -3.27
C ARG A 15 -7.09 9.60 -2.10
N THR A 16 -7.56 8.37 -2.31
CA THR A 16 -7.62 7.29 -1.30
C THR A 16 -6.29 7.04 -0.59
N TYR A 17 -5.16 7.36 -1.22
CA TYR A 17 -3.83 7.17 -0.62
C TYR A 17 -3.63 8.01 0.64
N HIS A 18 -4.15 9.24 0.72
CA HIS A 18 -3.97 10.08 1.92
C HIS A 18 -4.69 9.50 3.14
N PHE A 19 -5.83 8.82 2.94
CA PHE A 19 -6.53 8.15 4.03
C PHE A 19 -5.82 6.87 4.47
N GLU A 20 -5.28 6.10 3.52
CA GLU A 20 -4.47 4.92 3.80
C GLU A 20 -3.19 5.31 4.57
N GLU A 21 -2.49 6.36 4.12
CA GLU A 21 -1.31 6.92 4.78
C GLU A 21 -1.62 7.41 6.19
N LEU A 22 -2.69 8.19 6.37
CA LEU A 22 -3.08 8.73 7.67
C LEU A 22 -3.45 7.60 8.64
N PHE A 23 -4.20 6.61 8.18
CA PHE A 23 -4.59 5.46 9.00
C PHE A 23 -3.36 4.70 9.50
N VAL A 24 -2.41 4.40 8.60
CA VAL A 24 -1.18 3.68 8.98
C VAL A 24 -0.29 4.54 9.86
N LEU A 25 -0.17 5.84 9.59
CA LEU A 25 0.61 6.75 10.45
C LEU A 25 0.05 6.76 11.88
N VAL A 26 -1.27 6.88 12.05
CA VAL A 26 -1.92 6.84 13.37
C VAL A 26 -1.66 5.50 14.05
N ALA A 27 -1.82 4.37 13.34
CA ALA A 27 -1.54 3.05 13.91
C ALA A 27 -0.08 2.92 14.38
N LEU A 28 0.89 3.38 13.59
CA LEU A 28 2.31 3.32 13.94
C LEU A 28 2.66 4.25 15.11
N VAL A 29 2.08 5.44 15.17
CA VAL A 29 2.26 6.37 16.31
C VAL A 29 1.73 5.74 17.59
N VAL A 30 0.55 5.12 17.55
CA VAL A 30 -0.01 4.41 18.72
C VAL A 30 0.96 3.31 19.18
N VAL A 31 1.44 2.45 18.28
CA VAL A 31 2.39 1.38 18.65
C VAL A 31 3.71 1.95 19.18
N GLY A 32 4.24 3.00 18.58
CA GLY A 32 5.47 3.67 19.02
C GLY A 32 5.35 4.25 20.44
N LEU A 33 4.19 4.83 20.77
CA LEU A 33 3.91 5.34 22.12
C LEU A 33 3.85 4.20 23.16
N PHE A 34 3.29 3.04 22.81
CA PHE A 34 3.22 1.88 23.71
C PHE A 34 4.55 1.13 23.86
N SER A 35 5.46 1.23 22.88
CA SER A 35 6.73 0.49 22.88
C SER A 35 7.75 1.01 23.90
N GLY A 36 7.71 2.30 24.27
CA GLY A 36 8.55 2.87 25.33
C GLY A 36 10.07 2.92 25.06
N LYS A 37 10.51 2.65 23.82
CA LYS A 37 11.94 2.48 23.43
C LYS A 37 12.70 3.76 23.04
N GLY A 38 12.17 4.94 23.35
CA GLY A 38 12.86 6.23 23.12
C GLY A 38 13.04 6.59 21.63
N LEU A 39 14.07 7.38 21.30
CA LEU A 39 14.29 7.95 19.96
C LEU A 39 14.51 6.91 18.85
N ILE A 40 15.07 5.75 19.17
CA ILE A 40 15.34 4.68 18.20
C ILE A 40 14.03 4.14 17.61
N GLU A 41 12.99 4.04 18.43
CA GLU A 41 11.66 3.58 17.99
C GLU A 41 11.05 4.52 16.95
N TRP A 42 11.24 5.82 17.11
CA TRP A 42 10.70 6.82 16.18
C TRP A 42 11.39 6.80 14.82
N ILE A 43 12.68 6.46 14.78
CA ILE A 43 13.39 6.18 13.52
C ILE A 43 12.78 4.94 12.84
N GLY A 44 12.48 3.89 13.62
CA GLY A 44 11.77 2.71 13.14
C GLY A 44 10.37 3.04 12.59
N VAL A 45 9.57 3.81 13.33
CA VAL A 45 8.25 4.30 12.89
C VAL A 45 8.36 5.08 11.57
N ALA A 46 9.34 5.98 11.45
CA ALA A 46 9.56 6.72 10.22
C ALA A 46 9.94 5.80 9.05
N ALA A 47 10.89 4.88 9.25
CA ALA A 47 11.31 3.92 8.23
C ALA A 47 10.14 3.05 7.74
N VAL A 48 9.32 2.55 8.67
CA VAL A 48 8.11 1.78 8.37
C VAL A 48 7.10 2.64 7.60
N PHE A 49 6.85 3.88 8.02
CA PHE A 49 5.93 4.76 7.31
C PHE A 49 6.36 5.02 5.86
N PHE A 50 7.64 5.29 5.61
CA PHE A 50 8.15 5.46 4.24
C PHE A 50 8.09 4.17 3.42
N THR A 51 8.36 3.02 4.04
CA THR A 51 8.18 1.71 3.39
C THR A 51 6.71 1.49 2.99
N PHE A 52 5.77 1.91 3.83
CA PHE A 52 4.35 1.85 3.50
C PHE A 52 4.01 2.71 2.27
N LYS A 53 4.52 3.93 2.21
CA LYS A 53 4.33 4.82 1.06
C LYS A 53 4.89 4.22 -0.23
N HIS A 54 6.06 3.58 -0.15
CA HIS A 54 6.61 2.84 -1.27
C HIS A 54 5.66 1.72 -1.72
N THR A 55 5.11 0.93 -0.80
CA THR A 55 4.11 -0.12 -1.09
C THR A 55 2.83 0.45 -1.74
N ILE A 56 2.33 1.58 -1.26
CA ILE A 56 1.20 2.32 -1.83
C ILE A 56 1.45 2.67 -3.31
N ILE A 57 2.66 3.12 -3.63
CA ILE A 57 3.06 3.52 -4.97
C ILE A 57 3.25 2.29 -5.86
N SER A 58 3.95 1.25 -5.38
CA SER A 58 4.22 0.04 -6.15
C SER A 58 2.93 -0.68 -6.55
N GLU A 59 1.97 -0.81 -5.62
CA GLU A 59 0.66 -1.42 -5.90
C GLU A 59 -0.13 -0.61 -6.93
N ARG A 60 -0.06 0.73 -6.90
CA ARG A 60 -0.74 1.57 -7.90
C ARG A 60 -0.09 1.50 -9.27
N LEU A 61 1.23 1.39 -9.33
CA LEU A 61 1.95 1.16 -10.59
C LEU A 61 1.59 -0.20 -11.17
N GLN A 62 1.53 -1.23 -10.32
CA GLN A 62 1.07 -2.56 -10.75
C GLN A 62 -0.36 -2.53 -11.29
N GLU A 63 -1.29 -1.87 -10.57
CA GLU A 63 -2.67 -1.71 -11.03
C GLU A 63 -2.79 -0.96 -12.35
N ALA A 64 -1.98 0.09 -12.57
CA ALA A 64 -1.99 0.87 -13.80
C ALA A 64 -1.47 0.06 -14.99
N GLU A 65 -0.40 -0.71 -14.78
CA GLU A 65 0.20 -1.54 -15.82
C GLU A 65 -0.70 -2.75 -16.16
N ALA A 66 -1.32 -3.38 -15.16
CA ALA A 66 -2.32 -4.44 -15.37
C ALA A 66 -3.52 -3.94 -16.19
N GLU A 67 -4.01 -2.74 -15.87
CA GLU A 67 -5.13 -2.13 -16.58
C GLU A 67 -4.75 -1.75 -18.01
N ARG A 68 -3.52 -1.25 -18.22
CA ARG A 68 -3.00 -0.97 -19.56
C ARG A 68 -2.95 -2.23 -20.42
N ALA A 69 -2.37 -3.32 -19.90
CA ALA A 69 -2.30 -4.60 -20.60
C ALA A 69 -3.72 -5.12 -20.95
N ARG A 70 -4.67 -4.98 -20.02
CA ARG A 70 -6.08 -5.36 -20.22
C ARG A 70 -6.76 -4.55 -21.33
N VAL A 71 -6.54 -3.24 -21.39
CA VAL A 71 -7.17 -2.36 -22.40
C VAL A 71 -6.53 -2.50 -23.77
N GLU A 72 -5.21 -2.64 -23.84
CA GLU A 72 -4.46 -2.81 -25.09
C GLU A 72 -4.58 -4.24 -25.65
N GLY A 73 -5.25 -5.16 -24.94
CA GLY A 73 -5.41 -6.56 -25.36
C GLY A 73 -4.09 -7.33 -25.37
N LEU A 74 -3.09 -6.86 -24.61
CA LEU A 74 -1.79 -7.50 -24.51
C LEU A 74 -1.92 -8.77 -23.65
N GLU A 75 -1.43 -9.89 -24.18
CA GLU A 75 -1.44 -11.20 -23.50
C GLU A 75 -0.60 -11.20 -22.22
N SER A 76 0.38 -10.29 -22.11
CA SER A 76 1.22 -10.12 -20.92
C SER A 76 1.67 -8.68 -20.74
N VAL A 77 1.96 -8.32 -19.49
CA VAL A 77 2.59 -7.04 -19.14
C VAL A 77 3.99 -6.98 -19.76
N THR A 78 4.32 -5.85 -20.41
CA THR A 78 5.56 -5.66 -21.17
C THR A 78 6.86 -5.83 -20.37
N VAL A 79 6.78 -5.84 -19.03
CA VAL A 79 7.95 -5.89 -18.14
C VAL A 79 8.08 -7.27 -17.51
N GLU A 80 9.15 -7.99 -17.86
CA GLU A 80 9.43 -9.36 -17.37
C GLU A 80 9.47 -9.48 -15.84
N CYS A 81 9.85 -8.41 -15.13
CA CYS A 81 9.93 -8.39 -13.67
C CYS A 81 8.59 -8.10 -12.96
N TYR A 82 7.52 -7.82 -13.71
CA TYR A 82 6.19 -7.53 -13.17
C TYR A 82 5.66 -8.56 -12.16
N PRO A 83 5.67 -9.89 -12.44
CA PRO A 83 5.25 -10.90 -11.46
C PRO A 83 6.22 -11.03 -10.28
N LYS A 84 7.51 -10.73 -10.48
CA LYS A 84 8.55 -10.82 -9.45
C LYS A 84 8.41 -9.74 -8.37
N LEU A 85 7.74 -8.62 -8.68
CA LEU A 85 7.56 -7.51 -7.73
C LEU A 85 6.74 -7.93 -6.49
N GLY A 86 5.63 -8.65 -6.68
CA GLY A 86 4.82 -9.15 -5.56
C GLY A 86 5.51 -10.26 -4.77
N GLN A 87 6.21 -11.17 -5.47
CA GLN A 87 6.95 -12.26 -4.84
C GLN A 87 8.10 -11.73 -3.96
N ASN A 88 8.92 -10.82 -4.51
CA ASN A 88 10.02 -10.20 -3.77
C ASN A 88 9.51 -9.37 -2.59
N PHE A 89 8.35 -8.74 -2.74
CA PHE A 89 7.69 -8.04 -1.64
C PHE A 89 7.33 -8.98 -0.49
N ILE A 90 6.68 -10.11 -0.76
CA ILE A 90 6.32 -11.07 0.30
C ILE A 90 7.58 -11.65 0.95
N ILE A 91 8.59 -12.03 0.16
CA ILE A 91 9.84 -12.60 0.69
C ILE A 91 10.53 -11.62 1.63
N LYS A 92 10.69 -10.34 1.23
CA LYS A 92 11.33 -9.34 2.10
C LYS A 92 10.54 -9.13 3.39
N GLU A 93 9.20 -9.13 3.33
CA GLU A 93 8.38 -8.90 4.52
C GLU A 93 8.44 -10.10 5.48
N CYS A 94 8.49 -11.32 4.97
CA CYS A 94 8.73 -12.50 5.80
C CYS A 94 10.12 -12.46 6.48
N LEU A 95 11.16 -12.04 5.76
CA LEU A 95 12.50 -11.88 6.33
C LEU A 95 12.53 -10.79 7.41
N TRP A 96 11.91 -9.64 7.15
CA TRP A 96 11.77 -8.56 8.13
C TRP A 96 10.97 -8.99 9.35
N PHE A 97 9.90 -9.76 9.18
CA PHE A 97 9.12 -10.31 10.28
C PHE A 97 10.00 -11.10 11.25
N VAL A 98 10.77 -12.05 10.72
CA VAL A 98 11.67 -12.89 11.52
C VAL A 98 12.75 -12.02 12.18
N TYR A 99 13.35 -11.09 11.44
CA TYR A 99 14.38 -10.20 11.96
C TYR A 99 13.88 -9.32 13.12
N PHE A 100 12.73 -8.68 12.96
CA PHE A 100 12.16 -7.80 14.00
C PHE A 100 11.61 -8.56 15.19
N ALA A 101 11.11 -9.79 14.98
CA ALA A 101 10.72 -10.68 16.08
C ALA A 101 11.93 -11.01 16.96
N LEU A 102 13.09 -11.32 16.35
CA LEU A 102 14.33 -11.61 17.08
C LEU A 102 14.88 -10.39 17.84
N LEU A 103 14.73 -9.18 17.29
CA LEU A 103 15.15 -7.93 17.96
C LEU A 103 14.13 -7.40 18.99
N GLY A 104 12.93 -8.01 19.08
CA GLY A 104 11.82 -7.48 19.87
C GLY A 104 11.36 -6.09 19.41
N ALA A 105 11.52 -5.75 18.12
CA ALA A 105 11.16 -4.45 17.58
C ALA A 105 9.65 -4.40 17.23
N TRP A 106 8.82 -4.14 18.24
CA TRP A 106 7.37 -4.25 18.14
C TRP A 106 6.71 -3.31 17.11
N SER A 107 7.16 -2.06 16.98
CA SER A 107 6.66 -1.13 15.95
C SER A 107 6.97 -1.60 14.53
N ALA A 108 8.18 -2.11 14.31
CA ALA A 108 8.60 -2.65 13.03
C ALA A 108 7.80 -3.91 12.67
N LEU A 109 7.54 -4.77 13.66
CA LEU A 109 6.69 -5.95 13.50
C LEU A 109 5.24 -5.58 13.12
N ALA A 110 4.68 -4.55 13.76
CA ALA A 110 3.37 -4.02 13.39
C ALA A 110 3.35 -3.50 11.94
N GLY A 111 4.43 -2.84 11.51
CA GLY A 111 4.65 -2.43 10.13
C GLY A 111 4.56 -3.57 9.13
N VAL A 112 5.27 -4.67 9.38
CA VAL A 112 5.27 -5.85 8.52
C VAL A 112 3.87 -6.46 8.39
N ILE A 113 3.13 -6.53 9.49
CA ILE A 113 1.73 -7.02 9.47
C ILE A 113 0.86 -6.11 8.59
N ILE A 114 0.99 -4.79 8.74
CA ILE A 114 0.28 -3.81 7.90
C ILE A 114 0.64 -3.99 6.42
N PHE A 115 1.92 -4.25 6.10
CA PHE A 115 2.40 -4.43 4.73
C PHE A 115 1.86 -5.70 4.08
N LEU A 116 1.76 -6.80 4.82
CA LEU A 116 1.16 -8.04 4.31
C LEU A 116 -0.36 -7.92 4.13
N LEU A 117 -1.04 -7.16 5.00
CA LEU A 117 -2.49 -6.94 4.91
C LEU A 117 -2.87 -5.95 3.80
N TYR A 118 -1.99 -5.01 3.45
CA TYR A 118 -2.31 -3.96 2.49
C TYR A 118 -2.67 -4.48 1.08
N PRO A 119 -1.92 -5.41 0.45
CA PRO A 119 -2.31 -6.02 -0.82
C PRO A 119 -3.67 -6.76 -0.75
N VAL A 120 -3.96 -7.43 0.37
CA VAL A 120 -5.23 -8.14 0.58
C VAL A 120 -6.39 -7.14 0.65
N TRP A 121 -6.24 -6.10 1.48
CA TRP A 121 -7.16 -4.98 1.55
C TRP A 121 -7.36 -4.34 0.16
N ARG A 122 -6.28 -4.18 -0.60
CA ARG A 122 -6.31 -3.55 -1.91
C ARG A 122 -7.11 -4.36 -2.93
N LYS A 123 -6.88 -5.67 -2.98
CA LYS A 123 -7.67 -6.61 -3.79
C LYS A 123 -9.16 -6.54 -3.42
N TYR A 124 -9.48 -6.53 -2.12
CA TYR A 124 -10.86 -6.40 -1.64
C TYR A 124 -11.50 -5.07 -2.04
N TYR A 125 -10.77 -3.95 -1.89
CA TYR A 125 -11.23 -2.62 -2.28
C TYR A 125 -11.50 -2.55 -3.79
N ARG A 126 -10.63 -3.13 -4.62
CA ARG A 126 -10.77 -3.18 -6.08
C ARG A 126 -11.94 -4.02 -6.56
N LYS A 127 -12.26 -5.11 -5.86
CA LYS A 127 -13.48 -5.90 -6.11
C LYS A 127 -14.76 -5.05 -5.98
N HIS A 128 -14.77 -4.06 -5.09
CA HIS A 128 -15.93 -3.18 -4.85
C HIS A 128 -15.85 -1.82 -5.55
N ASN A 129 -14.66 -1.43 -6.01
CA ASN A 129 -14.39 -0.17 -6.71
C ASN A 129 -13.49 -0.44 -7.92
N PRO A 130 -14.05 -1.01 -9.01
CA PRO A 130 -13.28 -1.30 -10.21
C PRO A 130 -12.69 0.00 -10.78
N LEU A 131 -11.55 -0.12 -11.46
CA LEU A 131 -10.98 0.97 -12.23
C LEU A 131 -12.00 1.36 -13.30
N SER A 132 -12.69 2.50 -13.12
CA SER A 132 -13.63 2.97 -14.13
C SER A 132 -12.84 3.31 -15.40
N GLU A 133 -13.29 2.84 -16.56
CA GLU A 133 -12.75 3.07 -17.92
C GLU A 133 -12.51 4.56 -18.30
N ARG A 134 -12.84 5.50 -17.42
CA ARG A 134 -12.67 6.94 -17.59
C ARG A 134 -11.23 7.39 -17.32
N LYS A 135 -10.34 7.22 -18.29
CA LYS A 135 -9.33 8.25 -18.60
C LYS A 135 -8.50 8.05 -19.87
N ILE A 136 -8.65 6.93 -20.59
CA ILE A 136 -7.88 6.73 -21.83
C ILE A 136 -8.43 7.59 -22.99
N ARG A 137 -9.70 8.00 -22.93
CA ARG A 137 -10.32 8.84 -23.98
C ARG A 137 -9.93 10.33 -23.97
N LYS A 138 -9.17 10.82 -22.97
CA LYS A 138 -8.80 12.25 -22.89
C LYS A 138 -7.40 12.57 -23.45
N THR A 139 -6.68 11.58 -23.97
CA THR A 139 -5.36 11.79 -24.60
C THR A 139 -5.38 11.58 -26.12
N ASN A 140 -6.54 11.27 -26.69
CA ASN A 140 -6.77 11.20 -28.15
C ASN A 140 -7.59 12.41 -28.63
N VAL A 141 -7.27 13.61 -28.14
CA VAL A 141 -7.67 14.90 -28.72
C VAL A 141 -6.43 15.77 -28.81
#